data_AF-A0A7X7DIS0-F1
#
_entry.id   AF-A0A7X7DIS0-F1
#
_cell.length_a   1.000
_cell.length_b   1.000
_cell.length_c   1.000
_cell.angle_alpha   90.00
_cell.angle_beta   90.00
_cell.angle_gamma   90.00
#
_symmetry.space_group_name_H-M   'P 1'
#
loop_
_entity.id
_entity.type
_entity.pdbx_description
1 polymer ?
#
loop_
_entity_poly.entity_id
_entity_poly.type
_entity_poly.pdbx_seq_one_letter_code
_entity_poly.pdbx_strand_id
1 'polypeptide(L)'
;MNLMKMFLSVVILTASSGIAQMNVTELSGELSEPLTADKMYHVVGDIYVPPGSSISIEAGTVILFSEFTGLHVQGTLYARGSETQPVIFTSQHDSSIIGTTTVPPAPFDWNGIDIYESAVGSELFYCTIRYSVYGIHSQTEYCKITSSIFNYNGKADFTIRDIRKEITPGIPFSYSPLQDVMPNVSNETDLLPPPETTPEKLVDVINETHKSTGKQILRYAGLALGVGGSAYSAISYFTKYKPAADDFKQISNPDEQKMRTNTSKDWNDARNKRNTSLLHTVSGAAGAVLGIASFSLSFAF
;
A
#
# COMPACT_ATOMS: atom_id res chain seq x y z
N MET A 1 -87.40 0.13 -24.92
CA MET A 1 -87.07 1.41 -25.58
C MET A 1 -86.18 2.20 -24.64
N ASN A 2 -84.98 2.52 -25.13
CA ASN A 2 -83.97 3.43 -24.60
C ASN A 2 -83.10 2.94 -23.42
N LEU A 3 -81.86 2.50 -23.68
CA LEU A 3 -80.67 3.24 -24.10
C LEU A 3 -79.87 3.71 -22.87
N MET A 4 -78.87 2.89 -22.52
CA MET A 4 -77.49 3.32 -22.33
C MET A 4 -77.26 4.52 -21.38
N LYS A 5 -76.99 4.21 -20.11
CA LYS A 5 -76.09 5.05 -19.28
C LYS A 5 -75.00 4.16 -18.70
N MET A 6 -73.98 4.01 -19.53
CA MET A 6 -72.63 3.54 -19.26
C MET A 6 -72.07 4.30 -18.04
N PHE A 7 -72.01 3.66 -16.86
CA PHE A 7 -71.22 4.18 -15.75
C PHE A 7 -69.80 3.65 -15.89
N LEU A 8 -68.94 4.56 -16.33
CA LEU A 8 -67.50 4.45 -16.45
C LEU A 8 -66.90 4.16 -15.06
N SER A 9 -66.49 2.91 -14.80
CA SER A 9 -65.65 2.60 -13.65
C SER A 9 -64.25 3.16 -13.90
N VAL A 10 -63.96 4.28 -13.25
CA VAL A 10 -62.63 4.90 -13.20
C VAL A 10 -61.68 3.92 -12.53
N VAL A 11 -60.78 3.32 -13.30
CA VAL A 11 -59.58 2.67 -12.76
C VAL A 11 -58.66 3.80 -12.32
N ILE A 12 -58.61 4.06 -11.01
CA ILE A 12 -57.58 4.92 -10.44
C ILE A 12 -56.29 4.11 -10.48
N LEU A 13 -55.50 4.32 -11.53
CA LEU A 13 -54.12 3.85 -11.58
C LEU A 13 -53.32 4.74 -10.61
N THR A 14 -53.30 4.37 -9.33
CA THR A 14 -52.31 4.93 -8.42
C THR A 14 -50.97 4.39 -8.87
N ALA A 15 -50.22 5.20 -9.62
CA ALA A 15 -48.78 5.04 -9.68
C ALA A 15 -48.29 5.27 -8.26
N SER A 16 -48.19 4.22 -7.45
CA SER A 16 -47.25 4.25 -6.34
C SER A 16 -45.91 4.36 -7.03
N SER A 17 -45.33 5.55 -7.07
CA SER A 17 -43.89 5.69 -7.15
C SER A 17 -43.38 4.97 -5.91
N GLY A 18 -43.16 3.65 -6.06
CA GLY A 18 -42.36 2.90 -5.14
C GLY A 18 -41.04 3.63 -5.12
N ILE A 19 -40.76 4.35 -4.04
CA ILE A 19 -39.38 4.67 -3.70
C ILE A 19 -38.74 3.29 -3.69
N ALA A 20 -37.86 3.02 -4.66
CA ALA A 20 -37.04 1.83 -4.59
C ALA A 20 -36.38 1.90 -3.22
N GLN A 21 -36.79 1.00 -2.32
CA GLN A 21 -36.21 0.92 -1.00
C GLN A 21 -34.72 0.69 -1.26
N MET A 22 -33.91 1.73 -1.01
CA MET A 22 -32.46 1.59 -1.20
C MET A 22 -32.06 0.46 -0.28
N ASN A 23 -31.66 -0.66 -0.86
CA ASN A 23 -31.21 -1.79 -0.07
C ASN A 23 -29.87 -1.31 0.51
N VAL A 24 -29.86 -1.00 1.80
CA VAL A 24 -28.65 -0.58 2.51
C VAL A 24 -28.19 -1.78 3.31
N THR A 25 -26.96 -2.23 3.07
CA THR A 25 -26.32 -3.29 3.85
C THR A 25 -25.28 -2.68 4.76
N GLU A 26 -25.43 -2.90 6.06
CA GLU A 26 -24.43 -2.49 7.03
C GLU A 26 -23.19 -3.39 6.93
N LEU A 27 -22.00 -2.79 7.01
CA LEU A 27 -20.72 -3.47 6.99
C LEU A 27 -19.91 -3.12 8.25
N SER A 28 -19.25 -4.14 8.80
CA SER A 28 -18.24 -4.01 9.85
C SER A 28 -17.43 -5.31 9.91
N GLY A 29 -16.14 -5.21 10.23
CA GLY A 29 -15.25 -6.36 10.33
C GLY A 29 -14.72 -6.84 8.98
N GLU A 30 -14.41 -8.13 8.88
CA GLU A 30 -13.77 -8.70 7.71
C GLU A 30 -14.75 -8.79 6.51
N LEU A 31 -14.34 -8.24 5.37
CA LEU A 31 -15.03 -8.45 4.11
C LEU A 31 -14.71 -9.86 3.60
N SER A 32 -15.74 -10.69 3.50
CA SER A 32 -15.64 -12.07 2.99
C SER A 32 -16.20 -12.22 1.58
N GLU A 33 -17.03 -11.27 1.13
CA GLU A 33 -17.74 -11.33 -0.14
C GLU A 33 -17.47 -10.07 -0.97
N PRO A 34 -17.53 -10.16 -2.31
CA PRO A 34 -17.51 -9.00 -3.20
C PRO A 34 -18.63 -8.01 -2.90
N LEU A 35 -18.36 -6.72 -3.13
CA LEU A 35 -19.37 -5.67 -3.03
C LEU A 35 -19.98 -5.40 -4.41
N THR A 36 -21.28 -5.61 -4.51
CA THR A 36 -22.08 -5.47 -5.73
C THR A 36 -22.83 -4.14 -5.80
N ALA A 37 -23.13 -3.67 -7.02
CA ALA A 37 -23.75 -2.36 -7.24
C ALA A 37 -25.29 -2.32 -7.12
N ASP A 38 -25.94 -3.44 -6.80
CA ASP A 38 -27.40 -3.54 -6.61
C ASP A 38 -27.89 -2.90 -5.32
N LYS A 39 -26.98 -2.51 -4.43
CA LYS A 39 -27.25 -1.98 -3.10
C LYS A 39 -26.17 -0.99 -2.65
N MET A 40 -26.52 -0.19 -1.65
CA MET A 40 -25.57 0.70 -0.98
C MET A 40 -25.01 0.02 0.26
N TYR A 41 -23.76 0.31 0.59
CA TYR A 41 -23.12 -0.20 1.79
C TYR A 41 -22.95 0.92 2.80
N HIS A 42 -23.33 0.66 4.05
CA HIS A 42 -23.15 1.60 5.17
C HIS A 42 -22.15 1.00 6.16
N VAL A 43 -20.97 1.59 6.22
CA VAL A 43 -19.87 1.15 7.08
C VAL A 43 -20.06 1.76 8.47
N VAL A 44 -20.51 0.93 9.41
CA VAL A 44 -20.81 1.34 10.80
C VAL A 44 -19.67 1.04 11.77
N GLY A 45 -18.65 0.33 11.30
CA GLY A 45 -17.37 0.09 11.98
C GLY A 45 -16.30 -0.25 10.94
N ASP A 46 -15.03 -0.23 11.33
CA ASP A 46 -13.92 -0.52 10.40
C ASP A 46 -14.14 -1.82 9.64
N ILE A 47 -13.83 -1.78 8.34
CA ILE A 47 -13.89 -2.93 7.45
C ILE A 47 -12.49 -3.33 7.00
N TYR A 48 -12.28 -4.64 6.88
CA TYR A 48 -10.96 -5.21 6.60
C TYR A 48 -11.00 -6.08 5.36
N VAL A 49 -10.04 -5.91 4.46
CA VAL A 49 -9.68 -6.94 3.47
C VAL A 49 -8.58 -7.78 4.13
N PRO A 50 -8.87 -8.98 4.65
CA PRO A 50 -7.92 -9.73 5.45
C PRO A 50 -6.72 -10.22 4.60
N PRO A 51 -5.57 -10.51 5.23
CA PRO A 51 -4.39 -11.00 4.53
C PRO A 51 -4.68 -12.28 3.71
N GLY A 52 -4.12 -12.36 2.52
CA GLY A 52 -4.32 -13.51 1.61
C GLY A 52 -5.69 -13.59 0.94
N SER A 53 -6.63 -12.69 1.28
CA SER A 53 -7.92 -12.58 0.61
C SER A 53 -7.89 -11.54 -0.51
N SER A 54 -8.81 -11.67 -1.45
CA SER A 54 -9.00 -10.72 -2.55
C SER A 54 -10.46 -10.29 -2.59
N ILE A 55 -10.71 -8.99 -2.44
CA ILE A 55 -12.06 -8.41 -2.46
C ILE A 55 -12.20 -7.53 -3.69
N SER A 56 -13.30 -7.72 -4.41
CA SER A 56 -13.66 -6.91 -5.55
C SER A 56 -14.89 -6.06 -5.25
N ILE A 57 -14.86 -4.82 -5.71
CA ILE A 57 -15.96 -3.86 -5.62
C ILE A 57 -16.38 -3.52 -7.06
N GLU A 58 -17.64 -3.79 -7.37
CA GLU A 58 -18.20 -3.61 -8.70
C GLU A 58 -18.43 -2.13 -9.06
N ALA A 59 -18.42 -1.84 -10.36
CA ALA A 59 -18.70 -0.51 -10.89
C ALA A 59 -20.08 0.01 -10.45
N GLY A 60 -20.14 1.26 -9.99
CA GLY A 60 -21.38 1.88 -9.49
C GLY A 60 -21.68 1.60 -8.02
N THR A 61 -20.84 0.83 -7.32
CA THR A 61 -21.01 0.60 -5.89
C THR A 61 -20.81 1.89 -5.09
N VAL A 62 -21.70 2.14 -4.13
CA VAL A 62 -21.65 3.27 -3.21
C VAL A 62 -21.42 2.77 -1.79
N ILE A 63 -20.40 3.32 -1.13
CA ILE A 63 -19.98 2.96 0.22
C ILE A 63 -19.97 4.23 1.07
N LEU A 64 -20.83 4.25 2.07
CA LEU A 64 -21.06 5.35 3.00
C LEU A 64 -20.38 5.03 4.33
N PHE A 65 -19.45 5.87 4.78
CA PHE A 65 -18.71 5.66 6.02
C PHE A 65 -19.29 6.49 7.17
N SER A 66 -19.49 5.84 8.32
CA SER A 66 -19.75 6.53 9.58
C SER A 66 -18.49 7.19 10.14
N GLU A 67 -18.71 8.09 11.09
CA GLU A 67 -17.64 8.74 11.85
C GLU A 67 -16.66 7.71 12.44
N PHE A 68 -15.36 8.05 12.38
CA PHE A 68 -14.27 7.22 12.92
C PHE A 68 -14.11 5.82 12.28
N THR A 69 -14.75 5.56 11.14
CA THR A 69 -14.60 4.28 10.41
C THR A 69 -13.64 4.41 9.23
N GLY A 70 -13.05 3.30 8.78
CA GLY A 70 -12.18 3.24 7.62
C GLY A 70 -12.16 1.88 6.93
N LEU A 71 -11.43 1.82 5.81
CA LEU A 71 -11.17 0.59 5.07
C LEU A 71 -9.69 0.21 5.18
N HIS A 72 -9.42 -0.90 5.84
CA HIS A 72 -8.08 -1.45 6.02
C HIS A 72 -7.82 -2.59 5.04
N VAL A 73 -6.92 -2.37 4.10
CA VAL A 73 -6.59 -3.35 3.06
C VAL A 73 -5.29 -4.05 3.42
N GLN A 74 -5.38 -5.29 3.89
CA GLN A 74 -4.22 -6.15 4.21
C GLN A 74 -4.02 -7.27 3.18
N GLY A 75 -5.10 -7.72 2.52
CA GLY A 75 -5.08 -8.54 1.30
C GLY A 75 -5.09 -7.68 0.04
N THR A 76 -5.73 -8.13 -1.04
CA THR A 76 -5.79 -7.38 -2.30
C THR A 76 -7.19 -6.80 -2.55
N LEU A 77 -7.26 -5.51 -2.86
CA LEU A 77 -8.51 -4.83 -3.20
C LEU A 77 -8.58 -4.52 -4.70
N TYR A 78 -9.70 -4.87 -5.34
CA TYR A 78 -10.00 -4.53 -6.73
C TYR A 78 -11.27 -3.67 -6.79
N ALA A 79 -11.13 -2.35 -6.73
CA ALA A 79 -12.23 -1.42 -6.96
C ALA A 79 -12.31 -1.08 -8.45
N ARG A 80 -13.30 -1.64 -9.15
CA ARG A 80 -13.39 -1.64 -10.62
C ARG A 80 -14.53 -0.74 -11.09
N GLY A 81 -14.41 0.56 -10.87
CA GLY A 81 -15.31 1.56 -11.43
C GLY A 81 -15.15 1.71 -12.95
N SER A 82 -16.07 2.47 -13.52
CA SER A 82 -15.98 2.96 -14.90
C SER A 82 -16.28 4.46 -14.95
N GLU A 83 -15.98 5.11 -16.07
CA GLU A 83 -16.28 6.54 -16.28
C GLU A 83 -17.76 6.87 -16.05
N THR A 84 -18.67 5.99 -16.49
CA THR A 84 -20.12 6.17 -16.34
C THR A 84 -20.66 5.68 -15.00
N GLN A 85 -19.96 4.75 -14.34
CA GLN A 85 -20.36 4.13 -13.08
C GLN A 85 -19.13 4.03 -12.15
N PRO A 86 -18.71 5.13 -11.53
CA PRO A 86 -17.58 5.12 -10.61
C PRO A 86 -17.91 4.34 -9.34
N VAL A 87 -16.88 3.84 -8.65
CA VAL A 87 -17.02 3.36 -7.26
C VAL A 87 -16.90 4.57 -6.34
N ILE A 88 -17.85 4.77 -5.42
CA ILE A 88 -17.91 5.95 -4.57
C ILE A 88 -17.65 5.56 -3.11
N PHE A 89 -16.58 6.12 -2.53
CA PHE A 89 -16.26 6.07 -1.11
C PHE A 89 -16.49 7.45 -0.52
N THR A 90 -17.47 7.61 0.36
CA THR A 90 -17.87 8.92 0.86
C THR A 90 -18.46 8.86 2.27
N SER A 91 -18.68 10.03 2.87
CA SER A 91 -19.33 10.18 4.16
C SER A 91 -20.78 9.73 4.13
N GLN A 92 -21.28 9.17 5.24
CA GLN A 92 -22.71 8.95 5.47
C GLN A 92 -23.54 10.24 5.44
N HIS A 93 -22.90 11.41 5.47
CA HIS A 93 -23.52 12.73 5.39
C HIS A 93 -23.50 13.33 3.97
N ASP A 94 -23.00 12.60 2.95
CA ASP A 94 -22.91 13.10 1.58
C ASP A 94 -24.28 13.27 0.93
N SER A 95 -24.80 14.50 1.01
CA SER A 95 -26.09 14.88 0.47
C SER A 95 -26.21 14.77 -1.04
N SER A 96 -25.08 14.71 -1.78
CA SER A 96 -25.09 14.47 -3.22
C SER A 96 -25.47 13.02 -3.57
N ILE A 97 -25.38 12.10 -2.61
CA ILE A 97 -25.65 10.68 -2.78
C ILE A 97 -26.97 10.27 -2.12
N ILE A 98 -27.17 10.63 -0.85
CA ILE A 98 -28.35 10.18 -0.07
C ILE A 98 -29.49 11.21 -0.02
N GLY A 99 -29.32 12.37 -0.66
CA GLY A 99 -30.30 13.45 -0.66
C GLY A 99 -30.18 14.34 0.59
N THR A 100 -31.28 14.58 1.29
CA THR A 100 -31.28 15.56 2.39
C THR A 100 -30.66 14.97 3.67
N THR A 101 -29.65 15.64 4.21
CA THR A 101 -29.00 15.28 5.47
C THR A 101 -29.21 16.36 6.54
N THR A 102 -29.20 15.97 7.80
CA THR A 102 -29.27 16.89 8.95
C THR A 102 -27.93 17.56 9.26
N VAL A 103 -26.84 16.89 8.90
CA VAL A 103 -25.46 17.32 9.06
C VAL A 103 -24.82 17.39 7.67
N PRO A 104 -24.17 18.50 7.28
CA PRO A 104 -23.48 18.57 6.00
C PRO A 104 -22.19 17.72 6.04
N PRO A 105 -21.78 17.13 4.90
CA PRO A 105 -20.55 16.35 4.85
C PRO A 105 -19.34 17.28 4.99
N ALA A 106 -18.33 16.84 5.73
CA ALA A 106 -17.11 17.60 5.97
C ALA A 106 -15.86 16.72 5.77
N PRO A 107 -14.70 17.31 5.44
CA PRO A 107 -13.44 16.60 5.58
C PRO A 107 -13.31 16.05 7.02
N PHE A 108 -12.64 14.91 7.19
CA PHE A 108 -12.51 14.17 8.46
C PHE A 108 -13.76 13.41 8.93
N ASP A 109 -14.81 13.29 8.11
CA ASP A 109 -16.01 12.49 8.46
C ASP A 109 -15.69 10.99 8.62
N TRP A 110 -14.64 10.48 7.99
CA TRP A 110 -14.19 9.09 8.13
C TRP A 110 -12.68 8.97 7.88
N ASN A 111 -12.05 7.88 8.30
CA ASN A 111 -10.59 7.77 8.39
C ASN A 111 -9.90 7.71 7.01
N GLY A 112 -10.54 7.09 6.02
CA GLY A 112 -9.94 6.85 4.72
C GLY A 112 -9.73 5.39 4.38
N ILE A 113 -8.97 5.18 3.31
CA ILE A 113 -8.53 3.85 2.86
C ILE A 113 -7.05 3.67 3.21
N ASP A 114 -6.76 2.75 4.10
CA ASP A 114 -5.40 2.36 4.48
C ASP A 114 -4.98 1.10 3.71
N ILE A 115 -4.04 1.24 2.79
CA ILE A 115 -3.44 0.11 2.06
C ILE A 115 -2.14 -0.29 2.76
N TYR A 116 -2.13 -1.45 3.39
CA TYR A 116 -0.97 -1.96 4.14
C TYR A 116 0.12 -2.49 3.22
N GLU A 117 1.32 -2.66 3.77
CA GLU A 117 2.48 -3.17 3.01
C GLU A 117 2.21 -4.53 2.33
N SER A 118 1.41 -5.39 2.96
CA SER A 118 1.03 -6.71 2.45
C SER A 118 0.05 -6.67 1.26
N ALA A 119 -0.61 -5.54 1.02
CA ALA A 119 -1.69 -5.40 0.04
C ALA A 119 -1.20 -5.12 -1.39
N VAL A 120 -0.19 -5.87 -1.81
CA VAL A 120 0.45 -5.77 -3.13
C VAL A 120 -0.55 -6.07 -4.25
N GLY A 121 -0.54 -5.27 -5.31
CA GLY A 121 -1.38 -5.47 -6.49
C GLY A 121 -2.82 -4.97 -6.34
N SER A 122 -3.12 -4.18 -5.30
CA SER A 122 -4.43 -3.54 -5.17
C SER A 122 -4.65 -2.50 -6.28
N GLU A 123 -5.84 -2.49 -6.86
CA GLU A 123 -6.19 -1.63 -8.00
C GLU A 123 -7.48 -0.85 -7.76
N LEU A 124 -7.45 0.45 -8.05
CA LEU A 124 -8.58 1.35 -7.95
C LEU A 124 -8.78 2.09 -9.28
N PHE A 125 -9.78 1.67 -10.04
CA PHE A 125 -10.16 2.26 -11.33
C PHE A 125 -11.42 3.10 -11.18
N TYR A 126 -11.39 4.34 -11.68
CA TYR A 126 -12.55 5.25 -11.69
C TYR A 126 -13.25 5.30 -10.32
N CYS A 127 -12.46 5.46 -9.26
CA CYS A 127 -12.98 5.62 -7.91
C CYS A 127 -13.15 7.10 -7.59
N THR A 128 -14.13 7.43 -6.76
CA THR A 128 -14.32 8.75 -6.19
C THR A 128 -14.19 8.63 -4.68
N ILE A 129 -13.22 9.34 -4.08
CA ILE A 129 -12.96 9.33 -2.64
C ILE A 129 -13.15 10.74 -2.08
N ARG A 130 -14.08 10.88 -1.12
CA ARG A 130 -14.45 12.18 -0.57
C ARG A 130 -14.64 12.18 0.94
N TYR A 131 -14.46 13.36 1.54
CA TYR A 131 -14.80 13.68 2.93
C TYR A 131 -14.03 12.86 3.98
N SER A 132 -12.88 12.29 3.64
CA SER A 132 -12.08 11.49 4.57
C SER A 132 -10.98 12.31 5.25
N VAL A 133 -10.32 11.74 6.27
CA VAL A 133 -9.06 12.25 6.81
C VAL A 133 -7.96 12.08 5.76
N TYR A 134 -7.78 10.86 5.26
CA TYR A 134 -6.91 10.54 4.13
C TYR A 134 -7.73 9.94 3.01
N GLY A 135 -7.56 10.38 1.76
CA GLY A 135 -8.25 9.72 0.65
C GLY A 135 -7.79 8.27 0.54
N ILE A 136 -6.51 8.10 0.19
CA ILE A 136 -5.80 6.83 0.28
C ILE A 136 -4.46 7.03 0.99
N HIS A 137 -4.20 6.23 2.02
CA HIS A 137 -2.92 6.14 2.68
C HIS A 137 -2.29 4.78 2.38
N SER A 138 -1.29 4.76 1.50
CA SER A 138 -0.63 3.53 1.07
C SER A 138 0.75 3.38 1.70
N GLN A 139 0.97 2.28 2.39
CA GLN A 139 2.27 1.87 2.93
C GLN A 139 3.14 1.18 1.84
N THR A 140 2.50 0.70 0.78
CA THR A 140 3.16 0.07 -0.37
C THR A 140 3.16 0.98 -1.61
N GLU A 141 4.17 0.83 -2.46
CA GLU A 141 4.22 1.48 -3.78
C GLU A 141 3.54 0.63 -4.87
N TYR A 142 3.17 -0.61 -4.54
CA TYR A 142 2.62 -1.58 -5.49
C TYR A 142 1.09 -1.55 -5.58
N CYS A 143 0.47 -0.38 -5.39
CA CYS A 143 -0.95 -0.16 -5.68
C CYS A 143 -1.10 0.62 -6.99
N LYS A 144 -2.20 0.41 -7.70
CA LYS A 144 -2.51 1.11 -8.94
C LYS A 144 -3.78 1.92 -8.77
N ILE A 145 -3.71 3.19 -9.15
CA ILE A 145 -4.85 4.11 -9.18
C ILE A 145 -4.99 4.59 -10.63
N THR A 146 -6.18 4.53 -11.20
CA THR A 146 -6.39 4.94 -12.59
C THR A 146 -7.67 5.75 -12.69
N SER A 147 -7.56 6.98 -13.19
CA SER A 147 -8.67 7.89 -13.42
C SER A 147 -9.59 8.08 -12.21
N SER A 148 -9.02 8.12 -11.00
CA SER A 148 -9.77 8.25 -9.75
C SER A 148 -9.77 9.71 -9.27
N ILE A 149 -10.87 10.16 -8.69
CA ILE A 149 -11.08 11.53 -8.26
C ILE A 149 -11.02 11.61 -6.74
N PHE A 150 -10.24 12.55 -6.24
CA PHE A 150 -10.17 12.89 -4.82
C PHE A 150 -10.74 14.29 -4.62
N ASN A 151 -11.60 14.47 -3.62
CA ASN A 151 -12.16 15.79 -3.35
C ASN A 151 -12.59 15.92 -1.88
N TYR A 152 -12.46 17.12 -1.31
CA TYR A 152 -12.88 17.41 0.07
C TYR A 152 -12.27 16.50 1.16
N ASN A 153 -11.05 15.99 0.95
CA ASN A 153 -10.33 15.22 1.97
C ASN A 153 -9.50 16.15 2.86
N GLY A 154 -9.28 15.75 4.11
CA GLY A 154 -8.72 16.61 5.17
C GLY A 154 -7.20 16.75 5.12
N LYS A 155 -6.48 15.69 5.47
CA LYS A 155 -5.02 15.71 5.67
C LYS A 155 -4.25 15.52 4.38
N ALA A 156 -4.65 14.56 3.54
CA ALA A 156 -4.10 14.35 2.21
C ALA A 156 -5.03 13.50 1.35
N ASP A 157 -5.09 13.78 0.05
CA ASP A 157 -5.83 12.96 -0.91
C ASP A 157 -5.16 11.60 -1.15
N PHE A 158 -3.84 11.61 -1.33
CA PHE A 158 -3.07 10.38 -1.53
C PHE A 158 -1.68 10.50 -0.92
N THR A 159 -1.28 9.44 -0.22
CA THR A 159 0.09 9.30 0.31
C THR A 159 0.63 7.92 -0.02
N ILE A 160 1.92 7.85 -0.32
CA ILE A 160 2.65 6.60 -0.53
C ILE A 160 3.87 6.63 0.37
N ARG A 161 4.03 5.66 1.27
CA ARG A 161 5.11 5.60 2.27
C ARG A 161 5.29 6.94 3.00
N ASP A 162 4.16 7.47 3.49
CA ASP A 162 4.05 8.79 4.14
C ASP A 162 4.40 10.01 3.27
N ILE A 163 4.75 9.81 2.01
CA ILE A 163 5.01 10.91 1.07
C ILE A 163 3.69 11.31 0.41
N ARG A 164 3.25 12.55 0.69
CA ARG A 164 2.09 13.15 0.04
C ARG A 164 2.33 13.31 -1.46
N LYS A 165 1.34 12.91 -2.25
CA LYS A 165 1.28 13.24 -3.68
C LYS A 165 0.42 14.49 -3.85
N GLU A 166 0.86 15.37 -4.74
CA GLU A 166 0.07 16.53 -5.12
C GLU A 166 -1.05 16.07 -6.07
N ILE A 167 -2.28 16.32 -5.66
CA ILE A 167 -3.49 16.02 -6.43
C ILE A 167 -4.30 17.30 -6.48
N THR A 168 -4.81 17.63 -7.67
CA THR A 168 -5.78 18.72 -7.83
C THR A 168 -7.17 18.17 -7.49
N PRO A 169 -7.87 18.73 -6.48
CA PRO A 169 -9.18 18.24 -6.10
C PRO A 169 -10.17 18.27 -7.27
N GLY A 170 -10.95 17.19 -7.43
CA GLY A 170 -11.96 17.07 -8.48
C GLY A 170 -11.44 16.70 -9.87
N ILE A 171 -10.11 16.61 -10.06
CA ILE A 171 -9.51 16.19 -11.34
C ILE A 171 -9.10 14.72 -11.28
N PRO A 172 -9.35 13.91 -12.34
CA PRO A 172 -8.91 12.52 -12.38
C PRO A 172 -7.39 12.39 -12.20
N PHE A 173 -7.00 11.58 -11.23
CA PHE A 173 -5.62 11.26 -10.89
C PHE A 173 -5.32 9.79 -11.22
N SER A 174 -4.10 9.54 -11.68
CA SER A 174 -3.60 8.18 -11.93
C SER A 174 -2.22 8.01 -11.31
N TYR A 175 -2.01 6.85 -10.70
CA TYR A 175 -0.74 6.39 -10.18
C TYR A 175 -0.53 4.94 -10.61
N SER A 176 0.67 4.62 -11.07
CA SER A 176 1.08 3.24 -11.28
C SER A 176 2.41 3.03 -10.56
N PRO A 177 2.63 1.83 -9.99
CA PRO A 177 3.94 1.47 -9.47
C PRO A 177 4.97 1.69 -10.57
N LEU A 178 6.16 2.15 -10.20
CA LEU A 178 7.27 2.21 -11.15
C LEU A 178 7.48 0.78 -11.65
N GLN A 179 7.17 0.55 -12.92
CA GLN A 179 7.59 -0.65 -13.59
C GLN A 179 9.11 -0.66 -13.51
N ASP A 180 9.74 -1.74 -13.06
CA ASP A 180 11.19 -1.88 -13.15
C ASP A 180 11.55 -1.62 -14.62
N VAL A 181 12.01 -0.40 -14.91
CA VAL A 181 12.57 -0.06 -16.20
C VAL A 181 13.86 -0.86 -16.22
N MET A 182 13.80 -2.06 -16.82
CA MET A 182 15.01 -2.69 -17.31
C MET A 182 15.72 -1.63 -18.15
N PRO A 183 16.98 -1.26 -17.85
CA PRO A 183 17.66 -0.26 -18.64
C PRO A 183 17.79 -0.80 -20.06
N ASN A 184 17.05 -0.19 -20.98
CA ASN A 184 17.17 -0.48 -22.40
C ASN A 184 18.54 0.07 -22.82
N VAL A 185 19.52 -0.83 -22.93
CA VAL A 185 20.85 -0.51 -23.45
C VAL A 185 20.72 -0.34 -24.96
N SER A 186 20.63 0.91 -25.41
CA SER A 186 21.04 1.29 -26.76
C SER A 186 21.40 2.78 -26.81
N ASN A 187 22.71 3.02 -26.62
CA ASN A 187 23.59 4.00 -27.26
C ASN A 187 23.01 5.33 -27.79
N GLU A 188 23.51 6.41 -27.19
CA GLU A 188 24.39 7.45 -27.77
C GLU A 188 23.99 8.90 -27.41
N THR A 189 24.88 9.51 -26.60
CA THR A 189 25.33 10.92 -26.60
C THR A 189 24.35 12.01 -27.00
N ASP A 190 23.95 12.86 -26.04
CA ASP A 190 24.40 14.26 -26.07
C ASP A 190 24.02 15.07 -24.79
N LEU A 191 25.00 15.86 -24.35
CA LEU A 191 24.93 17.08 -23.53
C LEU A 191 24.51 16.99 -22.04
N LEU A 192 25.53 17.04 -21.17
CA LEU A 192 25.46 17.52 -19.79
C LEU A 192 24.87 18.95 -19.74
N PRO A 193 23.89 19.26 -18.88
CA PRO A 193 23.64 20.64 -18.49
C PRO A 193 24.69 21.09 -17.43
N PRO A 194 25.11 22.37 -17.45
CA PRO A 194 26.20 22.91 -16.62
C PRO A 194 25.80 23.07 -15.14
N PRO A 195 26.78 23.24 -14.21
CA PRO A 195 26.49 23.35 -12.79
C PRO A 195 25.98 24.76 -12.49
N GLU A 196 24.70 24.89 -12.14
CA GLU A 196 24.15 26.16 -11.66
C GLU A 196 24.14 26.22 -10.13
N THR A 197 24.47 27.42 -9.68
CA THR A 197 25.08 27.72 -8.39
C THR A 197 24.07 28.20 -7.35
N THR A 198 24.35 27.82 -6.10
CA THR A 198 24.00 28.50 -4.82
C THR A 198 22.62 28.22 -4.21
N PRO A 199 22.55 27.52 -3.05
CA PRO A 199 21.36 27.48 -2.21
C PRO A 199 21.38 28.65 -1.22
N GLU A 200 20.61 29.71 -1.50
CA GLU A 200 20.27 30.73 -0.50
C GLU A 200 18.88 30.39 0.09
N LYS A 201 18.90 29.59 1.15
CA LYS A 201 18.00 29.63 2.33
C LYS A 201 18.33 28.45 3.25
N LEU A 202 19.56 28.49 3.77
CA LEU A 202 20.06 27.61 4.82
C LEU A 202 20.07 28.33 6.18
N VAL A 203 19.04 29.13 6.49
CA VAL A 203 18.99 29.92 7.74
C VAL A 203 17.67 29.78 8.53
N ASP A 204 16.57 29.34 7.92
CA ASP A 204 15.30 29.13 8.65
C ASP A 204 14.97 27.67 8.98
N VAL A 205 15.88 26.72 8.69
CA VAL A 205 15.68 25.28 8.96
C VAL A 205 16.16 24.89 10.37
N ILE A 206 16.72 25.82 11.15
CA ILE A 206 17.33 25.49 12.46
C ILE A 206 16.34 25.59 13.64
N ASN A 207 15.18 26.23 13.49
CA ASN A 207 14.25 26.40 14.62
C ASN A 207 12.84 25.89 14.29
N GLU A 208 12.64 24.58 14.40
CA GLU A 208 11.50 23.92 15.09
C GLU A 208 11.70 22.39 15.06
N THR A 209 12.74 21.90 15.72
CA THR A 209 12.79 20.47 16.11
C THR A 209 13.13 20.36 17.57
N HIS A 210 12.11 20.34 18.43
CA HIS A 210 12.24 19.58 19.67
C HIS A 210 10.89 19.06 20.18
N LYS A 211 10.46 17.93 19.60
CA LYS A 211 9.84 16.84 20.37
C LYS A 211 10.04 15.47 19.68
N SER A 212 10.94 14.66 20.24
CA SER A 212 11.27 13.23 19.95
C SER A 212 12.45 12.86 19.02
N THR A 213 13.43 13.74 18.84
CA THR A 213 14.63 13.53 17.98
C THR A 213 15.41 12.22 18.24
N GLY A 214 15.52 11.74 19.49
CA GLY A 214 16.25 10.50 19.80
C GLY A 214 15.60 9.21 19.28
N LYS A 215 14.26 9.17 19.20
CA LYS A 215 13.51 7.97 18.80
C LYS A 215 13.58 7.74 17.29
N GLN A 216 13.53 8.83 16.51
CA GLN A 216 13.65 8.77 15.05
C GLN A 216 15.06 8.36 14.62
N ILE A 217 16.11 8.85 15.31
CA ILE A 217 17.49 8.44 15.05
C ILE A 217 17.66 6.92 15.29
N LEU A 218 17.13 6.40 16.40
CA LEU A 218 17.22 4.96 16.71
C LEU A 218 16.48 4.09 15.66
N ARG A 219 15.32 4.54 15.17
CA ARG A 219 14.55 3.87 14.11
C ARG A 219 15.35 3.72 12.84
N TYR A 220 15.81 4.84 12.29
CA TYR A 220 16.48 4.83 10.99
C TYR A 220 17.88 4.20 11.07
N ALA A 221 18.60 4.37 12.19
CA ALA A 221 19.87 3.67 12.41
C ALA A 221 19.66 2.15 12.52
N GLY A 222 18.64 1.70 13.26
CA GLY A 222 18.29 0.28 13.38
C GLY A 222 17.88 -0.34 12.04
N LEU A 223 17.02 0.34 11.27
CA LEU A 223 16.61 -0.12 9.95
C LEU A 223 17.78 -0.19 8.97
N ALA A 224 18.64 0.83 8.92
CA ALA A 224 19.81 0.86 8.05
C ALA A 224 20.80 -0.27 8.37
N LEU A 225 21.07 -0.52 9.67
CA LEU A 225 21.91 -1.64 10.10
C LEU A 225 21.24 -3.00 9.82
N GLY A 226 19.93 -3.10 9.98
CA GLY A 226 19.13 -4.29 9.69
C GLY A 226 19.24 -4.72 8.22
N VAL A 227 18.88 -3.80 7.32
CA VAL A 227 18.90 -4.02 5.87
C VAL A 227 20.34 -4.18 5.37
N GLY A 228 21.25 -3.30 5.79
CA GLY A 228 22.66 -3.34 5.39
C GLY A 228 23.37 -4.62 5.85
N GLY A 229 23.14 -5.06 7.09
CA GLY A 229 23.66 -6.32 7.62
C GLY A 229 23.13 -7.54 6.87
N SER A 230 21.83 -7.54 6.53
CA SER A 230 21.19 -8.63 5.77
C SER A 230 21.75 -8.74 4.36
N ALA A 231 21.86 -7.61 3.65
CA ALA A 231 22.45 -7.55 2.32
C ALA A 231 23.93 -7.98 2.34
N TYR A 232 24.73 -7.48 3.29
CA TYR A 232 26.13 -7.85 3.43
C TYR A 232 26.30 -9.35 3.75
N SER A 233 25.46 -9.91 4.62
CA SER A 233 25.46 -11.33 4.95
C SER A 233 25.11 -12.20 3.73
N ALA A 234 24.08 -11.84 2.98
CA ALA A 234 23.69 -12.56 1.76
C ALA A 234 24.80 -12.51 0.70
N ILE A 235 25.36 -11.32 0.43
CA ILE A 235 26.45 -11.15 -0.54
C ILE A 235 27.67 -11.97 -0.13
N SER A 236 28.09 -11.88 1.14
CA SER A 236 29.25 -12.66 1.63
C SER A 236 28.98 -14.17 1.61
N TYR A 237 27.75 -14.59 1.88
CA TYR A 237 27.35 -16.00 1.80
C TYR A 237 27.53 -16.56 0.39
N PHE A 238 26.95 -15.90 -0.62
CA PHE A 238 26.96 -16.40 -2.00
C PHE A 238 28.32 -16.22 -2.69
N THR A 239 29.04 -15.14 -2.41
CA THR A 239 30.29 -14.82 -3.13
C THR A 239 31.55 -15.37 -2.46
N LYS A 240 31.55 -15.56 -1.14
CA LYS A 240 32.75 -15.97 -0.40
C LYS A 240 32.56 -17.30 0.32
N TYR A 241 31.53 -17.41 1.15
CA TYR A 241 31.37 -18.59 2.02
C TYR A 241 30.99 -19.84 1.24
N LYS A 242 29.96 -19.79 0.38
CA LYS A 242 29.48 -20.96 -0.36
C LYS A 242 30.58 -21.58 -1.25
N PRO A 243 31.32 -20.81 -2.07
CA PRO A 243 32.46 -21.35 -2.81
C PRO A 243 33.54 -21.93 -1.89
N ALA A 244 33.91 -21.24 -0.81
CA ALA A 244 34.93 -21.73 0.13
C ALA A 244 34.49 -23.00 0.89
N ALA A 245 33.19 -23.16 1.16
CA ALA A 245 32.62 -24.36 1.77
C ALA A 245 32.62 -25.54 0.78
N ASP A 246 32.29 -25.29 -0.48
CA ASP A 246 32.34 -26.28 -1.55
C ASP A 246 33.78 -26.74 -1.82
N ASP A 247 34.73 -25.80 -1.91
CA ASP A 247 36.17 -26.10 -2.03
C ASP A 247 36.65 -26.97 -0.85
N PHE A 248 36.31 -26.58 0.38
CA PHE A 248 36.66 -27.35 1.57
C PHE A 248 36.05 -28.75 1.57
N LYS A 249 34.80 -28.89 1.12
CA LYS A 249 34.12 -30.19 0.98
C LYS A 249 34.78 -31.07 -0.08
N GLN A 250 35.22 -30.49 -1.19
CA GLN A 250 35.90 -31.21 -2.26
C GLN A 250 37.27 -31.72 -1.84
N ILE A 251 38.03 -30.96 -1.05
CA ILE A 251 39.36 -31.34 -0.53
C ILE A 251 39.24 -32.30 0.66
N SER A 252 38.15 -32.22 1.44
CA SER A 252 37.89 -33.14 2.56
C SER A 252 37.29 -34.48 2.13
N ASN A 253 37.01 -34.68 0.84
CA ASN A 253 36.48 -35.94 0.33
C ASN A 253 37.57 -37.03 0.37
N PRO A 254 37.36 -38.18 1.06
CA PRO A 254 38.38 -39.20 1.29
C PRO A 254 38.75 -40.06 0.06
N ASP A 255 38.75 -39.47 -1.13
CA ASP A 255 39.18 -40.12 -2.36
C ASP A 255 40.71 -40.30 -2.38
N GLU A 256 41.17 -41.51 -2.72
CA GLU A 256 42.57 -41.92 -2.69
C GLU A 256 43.46 -41.04 -3.58
N GLN A 257 42.92 -40.57 -4.71
CA GLN A 257 43.62 -39.66 -5.61
C GLN A 257 43.78 -38.26 -5.00
N LYS A 258 42.75 -37.75 -4.33
CA LYS A 258 42.74 -36.42 -3.69
C LYS A 258 43.61 -36.36 -2.44
N MET A 259 43.75 -37.47 -1.71
CA MET A 259 44.66 -37.58 -0.57
C MET A 259 46.14 -37.57 -0.98
N ARG A 260 46.46 -38.00 -2.21
CA ARG A 260 47.82 -37.99 -2.75
C ARG A 260 48.21 -36.63 -3.32
N THR A 261 47.24 -35.85 -3.81
CA THR A 261 47.49 -34.54 -4.45
C THR A 261 47.39 -33.37 -3.49
N ASN A 262 46.55 -33.43 -2.45
CA ASN A 262 46.37 -32.34 -1.50
C ASN A 262 47.17 -32.60 -0.22
N THR A 263 47.87 -31.58 0.24
CA THR A 263 48.66 -31.65 1.47
C THR A 263 47.87 -31.16 2.68
N SER A 264 48.37 -31.44 3.88
CA SER A 264 47.80 -30.89 5.13
C SER A 264 47.77 -29.36 5.15
N LYS A 265 48.67 -28.71 4.41
CA LYS A 265 48.69 -27.25 4.25
C LYS A 265 47.50 -26.76 3.43
N ASP A 266 47.23 -27.39 2.29
CA ASP A 266 46.10 -27.02 1.42
C ASP A 266 44.75 -27.19 2.14
N TRP A 267 44.64 -28.25 2.94
CA TRP A 267 43.46 -28.47 3.77
C TRP A 267 43.30 -27.41 4.88
N ASN A 268 44.40 -27.04 5.56
CA ASN A 268 44.39 -26.00 6.58
C ASN A 268 44.04 -24.63 5.97
N ASP A 269 44.58 -24.32 4.80
CA ASP A 269 44.30 -23.07 4.08
C ASP A 269 42.84 -22.99 3.63
N ALA A 270 42.28 -24.08 3.08
CA ALA A 270 40.87 -24.16 2.70
C ALA A 270 39.93 -24.04 3.91
N ARG A 271 40.27 -24.71 5.03
CA ARG A 271 39.55 -24.57 6.29
C ARG A 271 39.57 -23.14 6.81
N ASN A 272 40.73 -22.49 6.80
CA ASN A 272 40.88 -21.13 7.29
C ASN A 272 40.10 -20.14 6.41
N LYS A 273 40.17 -20.27 5.08
CA LYS A 273 39.41 -19.47 4.13
C LYS A 273 37.90 -19.58 4.33
N ARG A 274 37.39 -20.81 4.56
CA ARG A 274 35.98 -21.05 4.90
C ARG A 274 35.61 -20.40 6.23
N ASN A 275 36.42 -20.56 7.28
CA ASN A 275 36.12 -20.02 8.61
C ASN A 275 36.12 -18.48 8.61
N THR A 276 37.09 -17.84 7.95
CA THR A 276 37.12 -16.38 7.81
C THR A 276 35.92 -15.88 7.02
N SER A 277 35.54 -16.58 5.94
CA SER A 277 34.36 -16.21 5.15
C SER A 277 33.06 -16.37 5.94
N LEU A 278 32.95 -17.43 6.74
CA LEU A 278 31.83 -17.64 7.66
C LEU A 278 31.73 -16.52 8.69
N LEU A 279 32.87 -16.08 9.25
CA LEU A 279 32.91 -14.99 10.22
C LEU A 279 32.32 -13.70 9.64
N HIS A 280 32.62 -13.37 8.38
CA HIS A 280 32.03 -12.21 7.70
C HIS A 280 30.51 -12.37 7.48
N THR A 281 30.05 -13.56 7.09
CA THR A 281 28.61 -13.82 6.92
C THR A 281 27.86 -13.72 8.24
N VAL A 282 28.42 -14.28 9.31
CA VAL A 282 27.83 -14.25 10.65
C VAL A 282 27.87 -12.84 11.24
N SER A 283 28.92 -12.06 11.01
CA SER A 283 28.98 -10.67 11.50
C SER A 283 27.92 -9.78 10.84
N GLY A 284 27.68 -9.96 9.54
CA GLY A 284 26.56 -9.32 8.82
C GLY A 284 25.21 -9.70 9.40
N ALA A 285 24.98 -11.00 9.62
CA ALA A 285 23.72 -11.50 10.20
C ALA A 285 23.50 -10.99 11.63
N ALA A 286 24.56 -10.93 12.45
CA ALA A 286 24.50 -10.37 13.80
C ALA A 286 24.16 -8.88 13.78
N GLY A 287 24.77 -8.11 12.86
CA GLY A 287 24.42 -6.71 12.63
C GLY A 287 22.96 -6.53 12.21
N ALA A 288 22.45 -7.43 11.36
CA ALA A 288 21.05 -7.42 10.94
C ALA A 288 20.09 -7.63 12.10
N VAL A 289 20.34 -8.65 12.94
CA VAL A 289 19.52 -8.96 14.12
C VAL A 289 19.54 -7.79 15.11
N LEU A 290 20.71 -7.21 15.38
CA LEU A 290 20.82 -6.03 16.25
C LEU A 290 20.09 -4.81 15.69
N GLY A 291 20.16 -4.60 14.37
CA GLY A 291 19.43 -3.54 13.69
C GLY A 291 17.92 -3.70 13.81
N ILE A 292 17.40 -4.89 13.52
CA ILE A 292 15.97 -5.23 13.63
C ILE A 292 15.48 -5.13 15.08
N ALA A 293 16.26 -5.63 16.04
CA ALA A 293 15.92 -5.51 17.45
C ALA A 293 15.89 -4.05 17.92
N SER A 294 16.86 -3.24 17.51
CA SER A 294 16.91 -1.80 17.81
C SER A 294 15.73 -1.04 17.18
N PHE A 295 15.40 -1.38 15.94
CA PHE A 295 14.21 -0.85 15.25
C PHE A 295 12.93 -1.22 16.00
N SER A 296 12.78 -2.49 16.39
CA SER A 296 11.59 -2.96 17.12
C SER A 296 11.45 -2.30 18.50
N LEU A 297 12.55 -2.20 19.26
CA LEU A 297 12.58 -1.55 20.57
C LEU A 297 12.22 -0.07 20.51
N SER A 298 12.50 0.62 19.41
CA SER A 298 12.18 2.04 19.23
C SER A 298 10.68 2.36 19.15
N PHE A 299 9.82 1.34 19.03
CA PHE A 299 8.37 1.46 19.11
C PHE A 299 7.82 1.13 20.50
N ALA A 300 8.61 0.44 21.34
CA ALA A 300 8.22 0.06 22.69
C ALA A 300 8.43 1.17 23.74
N PHE A 301 9.24 2.19 23.43
CA PHE A 301 9.62 3.27 24.36
C PHE A 301 9.36 4.68 23.83
#